data_AF-A0A8X7P2L2-F1
#
_entry.id   AF-A0A8X7P2L2-F1
#
_cell.length_a   1.000
_cell.length_b   1.000
_cell.length_c   1.000
_cell.angle_alpha   90.00
_cell.angle_beta   90.00
_cell.angle_gamma   90.00
#
_symmetry.space_group_name_H-M   'P 1'
#
loop_
_entity.id
_entity.type
_entity.pdbx_description
1 polymer ?
#
loop_
_entity_poly.entity_id
_entity_poly.type
_entity_poly.pdbx_seq_one_letter_code
_entity_poly.pdbx_strand_id
1 'polypeptide(L)'
;MTNGEEDQGATRPPGVKAAKGQRKKKDVADGKKKDLADGKKLSEFEGMWSIKMEDLAMKEKLSKMKLLESLIAKPEPLADYEEALKKKLITDLLA
;
A
#
# COMPACT_ATOMS: atom_id res chain seq x y z
N MET A 1 66.82 14.38 23.78
CA MET A 1 65.89 13.24 23.90
C MET A 1 64.53 13.80 24.25
N THR A 2 63.58 13.73 23.31
CA THR A 2 62.17 14.13 23.49
C THR A 2 61.35 12.89 23.82
N ASN A 3 60.38 13.03 24.73
CA ASN A 3 59.10 12.32 24.88
C ASN A 3 58.65 12.55 26.32
N GLY A 4 57.41 12.88 26.67
CA GLY A 4 56.14 12.85 25.95
C GLY A 4 55.08 12.66 27.04
N GLU A 5 54.14 13.59 27.11
CA GLU A 5 53.17 13.84 28.19
C GLU A 5 51.92 12.95 28.07
N GLU A 6 51.09 12.96 29.11
CA GLU A 6 49.67 12.51 29.20
C GLU A 6 49.36 11.04 29.52
N ASP A 7 48.75 10.80 30.70
CA ASP A 7 47.40 10.20 30.82
C ASP A 7 47.03 10.04 32.30
N GLN A 8 46.21 10.95 32.84
CA GLN A 8 45.18 10.63 33.83
C GLN A 8 44.05 11.64 33.67
N GLY A 9 43.19 11.40 32.67
CA GLY A 9 41.97 12.17 32.43
C GLY A 9 40.99 12.04 33.60
N ALA A 10 41.06 12.98 34.54
CA ALA A 10 40.02 13.19 35.53
C ALA A 10 38.67 13.43 34.84
N THR A 11 37.68 12.59 35.14
CA THR A 11 36.29 12.67 34.71
C THR A 11 35.68 13.99 35.18
N ARG A 12 35.74 15.02 34.32
CA ARG A 12 35.07 16.31 34.54
C ARG A 12 33.56 16.14 34.34
N PRO A 13 32.71 16.71 35.23
CA PRO A 13 31.26 16.60 35.11
C PRO A 13 30.76 17.27 33.81
N PRO A 14 29.65 16.77 33.23
CA PRO A 14 29.17 17.23 31.94
C PRO A 14 28.79 18.71 31.98
N GLY A 15 29.62 19.54 31.35
CA GLY A 15 29.35 20.96 31.12
C GLY A 15 28.57 21.22 29.83
N VAL A 16 28.08 22.45 29.69
CA VAL A 16 27.24 22.97 28.59
C VAL A 16 27.80 22.69 27.18
N LYS A 17 29.12 22.48 27.03
CA LYS A 17 29.77 22.11 25.75
C LYS A 17 29.44 20.68 25.29
N ALA A 18 29.29 19.70 26.19
CA ALA A 18 28.90 18.33 25.83
C ALA A 18 27.44 18.26 25.36
N ALA A 19 26.56 19.09 25.96
CA ALA A 19 25.16 19.22 25.56
C ALA A 19 25.01 19.74 24.11
N LYS A 20 25.92 20.59 23.63
CA LYS A 20 25.90 21.08 22.24
C LYS A 20 26.38 20.03 21.23
N GLY A 21 27.36 19.20 21.61
CA GLY A 21 27.81 18.06 20.79
C GLY A 21 26.75 16.98 20.62
N GLN A 22 25.97 16.69 21.67
CA GLN A 22 24.85 15.75 21.58
C GLN A 22 23.68 16.25 20.72
N ARG A 23 23.43 17.56 20.66
CA ARG A 23 22.40 18.12 19.76
C ARG A 23 22.74 17.85 18.29
N LYS A 24 24.00 18.05 17.90
CA LYS A 24 24.43 17.81 16.51
C LYS A 24 24.38 16.33 16.10
N LYS A 25 24.48 15.38 17.05
CA LYS A 25 24.23 13.95 16.77
C LYS A 25 22.75 13.57 16.69
N LYS A 26 21.86 14.30 17.39
CA LYS A 26 20.40 14.11 17.25
C LYS A 26 19.90 14.58 15.89
N ASP A 27 20.44 15.68 15.36
CA ASP A 27 20.03 16.20 14.04
C ASP A 27 20.43 15.25 12.88
N VAL A 28 21.43 14.39 13.05
CA VAL A 28 21.80 13.34 12.09
C VAL A 28 20.95 12.06 12.28
N ALA A 29 20.41 11.82 13.48
CA ALA A 29 19.53 10.68 13.76
C ALA A 29 18.10 10.89 13.26
N ASP A 30 17.62 12.14 13.15
CA ASP A 30 16.31 12.47 12.56
C ASP A 30 16.32 12.47 11.00
N GLY A 31 17.46 12.21 10.36
CA GLY A 31 17.57 12.02 8.91
C GLY A 31 16.96 10.71 8.38
N LYS A 32 16.61 9.76 9.27
CA LYS A 32 16.15 8.41 8.89
C LYS A 32 14.65 8.17 9.11
N LYS A 33 13.83 9.23 9.19
CA LYS A 33 12.36 9.13 9.41
C LYS A 33 11.50 9.51 8.21
N LYS A 34 12.07 10.12 7.16
CA LYS A 34 11.28 10.53 5.98
C LYS A 34 10.89 9.34 5.10
N ASP A 35 11.81 8.42 4.84
CA ASP A 35 11.56 7.26 3.97
C ASP A 35 10.47 6.31 4.52
N LEU A 36 10.33 6.20 5.84
CA LEU A 36 9.29 5.38 6.48
C LEU A 36 7.89 6.00 6.38
N ALA A 37 7.77 7.32 6.33
CA ALA A 37 6.49 8.00 6.20
C ALA A 37 5.98 7.94 4.75
N ASP A 38 6.89 8.07 3.78
CA ASP A 38 6.55 7.97 2.36
C ASP A 38 6.28 6.52 1.93
N GLY A 39 7.05 5.55 2.46
CA GLY A 39 6.77 4.12 2.25
C GLY A 39 5.42 3.67 2.82
N LYS A 40 5.00 4.22 3.97
CA LYS A 40 3.66 3.97 4.51
C LYS A 40 2.54 4.49 3.60
N LYS A 41 2.67 5.71 3.08
CA LYS A 41 1.70 6.29 2.14
C LYS A 41 1.59 5.49 0.84
N LEU A 42 2.72 5.00 0.32
CA LEU A 42 2.71 4.14 -0.87
C LEU A 42 2.02 2.80 -0.58
N SER A 43 2.32 2.17 0.56
CA SER A 43 1.65 0.92 0.96
C SER A 43 0.14 1.08 1.18
N GLU A 44 -0.29 2.23 1.71
CA GLU A 44 -1.72 2.56 1.85
C GLU A 44 -2.39 2.74 0.48
N PHE A 45 -1.70 3.37 -0.47
CA PHE A 45 -2.19 3.55 -1.84
C PHE A 45 -2.29 2.22 -2.59
N GLU A 46 -1.29 1.35 -2.46
CA GLU A 46 -1.31 -0.01 -3.04
C GLU A 46 -2.46 -0.85 -2.48
N GLY A 47 -2.71 -0.76 -1.16
CA GLY A 47 -3.85 -1.41 -0.52
C GLY A 47 -5.18 -0.91 -1.06
N MET A 48 -5.33 0.42 -1.18
CA MET A 48 -6.56 1.02 -1.72
C MET A 48 -6.79 0.66 -3.20
N TRP A 49 -5.71 0.62 -3.99
CA TRP A 49 -5.78 0.19 -5.39
C TRP A 49 -6.20 -1.28 -5.52
N SER A 50 -5.63 -2.16 -4.70
CA SER A 50 -5.98 -3.59 -4.68
C SER A 50 -7.46 -3.79 -4.35
N ILE A 51 -7.95 -3.14 -3.29
CA ILE A 51 -9.38 -3.17 -2.92
C ILE A 51 -10.25 -2.64 -4.07
N LYS A 52 -9.80 -1.58 -4.74
CA LYS A 52 -10.55 -1.00 -5.86
C LYS A 52 -10.66 -1.96 -7.04
N MET A 53 -9.59 -2.69 -7.35
CA MET A 53 -9.58 -3.68 -8.41
C MET A 53 -10.52 -4.85 -8.09
N GLU A 54 -10.52 -5.34 -6.85
CA GLU A 54 -11.46 -6.36 -6.40
C GLU A 54 -12.92 -5.89 -6.48
N ASP A 55 -13.22 -4.67 -6.02
CA ASP A 55 -14.55 -4.05 -6.14
C ASP A 55 -15.01 -3.96 -7.59
N LEU A 56 -14.13 -3.54 -8.51
CA LEU A 56 -14.44 -3.49 -9.93
C LEU A 56 -14.72 -4.89 -10.52
N ALA A 57 -13.92 -5.90 -10.16
CA ALA A 57 -14.14 -7.27 -10.59
C ALA A 57 -15.48 -7.83 -10.07
N MET A 58 -15.82 -7.56 -8.80
CA MET A 58 -17.12 -7.94 -8.24
C MET A 58 -18.28 -7.22 -8.93
N LYS A 59 -18.13 -5.93 -9.26
CA LYS A 59 -19.13 -5.17 -10.00
C LYS A 59 -19.36 -5.70 -11.42
N GLU A 60 -18.29 -6.11 -12.11
CA GLU A 60 -18.39 -6.75 -13.41
C GLU A 60 -19.15 -8.09 -13.32
N LYS A 61 -18.87 -8.91 -12.30
CA LYS A 61 -19.63 -10.15 -12.06
C LYS A 61 -21.11 -9.86 -11.80
N LEU A 62 -21.41 -8.87 -10.95
CA LEU A 62 -22.79 -8.46 -10.66
C LEU A 62 -23.52 -7.92 -11.89
N SER A 63 -22.85 -7.17 -12.77
CA SER A 63 -23.48 -6.66 -13.98
C SER A 63 -23.82 -7.79 -14.97
N LYS A 64 -22.94 -8.79 -15.12
CA LYS A 64 -23.21 -10.01 -15.90
C LYS A 64 -24.42 -10.78 -15.35
N MET A 65 -24.52 -10.93 -14.03
CA MET A 65 -25.67 -11.60 -13.40
C MET A 65 -26.98 -10.85 -13.64
N LYS A 66 -26.99 -9.53 -13.48
CA LYS A 66 -28.18 -8.70 -13.76
C LYS A 66 -28.62 -8.77 -15.22
N LEU A 67 -27.65 -8.77 -16.15
CA LEU A 67 -27.94 -8.93 -17.57
C LEU A 67 -28.55 -10.31 -17.86
N LEU A 68 -28.02 -11.37 -17.25
CA LEU A 68 -28.56 -12.72 -17.37
C LEU A 68 -29.97 -12.83 -16.80
N GLU A 69 -30.23 -12.23 -15.63
CA GLU A 69 -31.56 -12.16 -15.03
C GLU A 69 -32.56 -11.46 -15.98
N SER A 70 -32.16 -10.34 -16.58
CA SER A 70 -32.99 -9.64 -17.57
C SER A 70 -33.28 -10.50 -18.80
N LEU A 71 -32.32 -11.30 -19.28
CA LEU A 71 -32.53 -12.20 -20.43
C LEU A 71 -33.43 -13.38 -20.07
N ILE A 72 -33.35 -13.91 -18.85
CA ILE A 72 -34.20 -15.02 -18.38
C ILE A 72 -35.63 -14.53 -18.14
N ALA A 73 -35.82 -13.29 -17.70
CA ALA A 73 -37.13 -12.71 -17.42
C ALA A 73 -37.95 -12.38 -18.67
N LYS A 74 -37.33 -12.33 -19.86
CA LYS A 74 -38.07 -12.07 -21.11
C LYS A 74 -39.00 -13.25 -21.43
N PRO A 75 -40.31 -13.03 -21.56
CA PRO A 75 -41.28 -14.10 -21.83
C PRO A 75 -41.39 -14.49 -23.32
N GLU A 76 -40.75 -13.74 -24.22
CA GLU A 76 -40.76 -13.97 -25.67
C GLU A 76 -39.57 -14.86 -26.10
N PRO A 77 -39.68 -15.67 -27.17
CA PRO A 77 -38.54 -16.38 -27.72
C PRO A 77 -37.37 -15.42 -28.00
N LEU A 78 -36.26 -15.69 -27.33
CA LEU A 78 -35.01 -14.94 -27.50
C LEU A 78 -34.51 -15.13 -28.93
N ALA A 79 -33.97 -14.05 -29.51
CA ALA A 79 -33.30 -14.17 -30.80
C ALA A 79 -32.05 -15.05 -30.68
N ASP A 80 -31.62 -15.69 -31.78
CA ASP A 80 -30.50 -16.64 -31.77
C ASP A 80 -29.22 -16.05 -31.14
N TYR A 81 -28.96 -14.76 -31.35
CA TYR A 81 -27.81 -14.07 -30.78
C TYR A 81 -27.95 -13.82 -29.26
N GLU A 82 -29.18 -13.61 -28.77
CA GLU A 82 -29.46 -13.44 -27.34
C GLU A 82 -29.36 -14.79 -26.61
N GLU A 83 -29.84 -15.88 -27.22
CA GLU A 83 -29.65 -17.24 -26.72
C GLU A 83 -28.16 -17.61 -26.65
N ALA A 84 -27.39 -17.28 -27.69
CA ALA A 84 -25.95 -17.49 -27.68
C ALA A 84 -25.27 -16.68 -26.57
N LEU A 85 -25.68 -15.41 -26.36
CA LEU A 85 -25.16 -14.57 -25.28
C LEU A 85 -25.54 -15.13 -23.89
N LYS A 86 -26.78 -15.56 -23.70
CA LYS A 86 -27.28 -16.19 -22.47
C LYS A 86 -26.45 -17.42 -22.11
N LYS A 87 -26.20 -18.31 -23.07
CA LYS A 87 -25.34 -19.50 -22.88
C LYS A 87 -23.91 -19.12 -22.48
N LYS A 88 -23.31 -18.13 -23.15
CA LYS A 88 -21.97 -17.63 -22.80
C LYS A 88 -21.92 -17.08 -21.37
N LEU A 89 -22.88 -16.24 -20.99
CA LEU A 89 -22.97 -15.68 -19.64
C LEU A 89 -23.14 -16.76 -18.57
N ILE A 90 -23.93 -17.80 -18.83
CA ILE A 90 -24.07 -18.95 -17.92
C ILE A 90 -22.74 -19.68 -17.77
N THR A 91 -22.05 -19.97 -18.87
CA THR A 91 -20.73 -20.62 -18.81
C THR A 91 -19.72 -19.77 -18.04
N ASP A 92 -19.63 -18.47 -18.33
CA ASP A 92 -18.67 -17.57 -17.67
C ASP A 92 -18.93 -17.41 -16.17
N LEU A 93 -20.19 -17.54 -15.71
CA LEU A 93 -20.57 -17.43 -14.30
C LEU A 93 -20.46 -18.74 -13.53
N LEU A 94 -20.52 -19.89 -14.22
CA LEU A 94 -20.45 -21.23 -13.64
C LEU A 94 -19.10 -21.94 -13.86
N ALA A 95 -18.22 -21.36 -14.67
CA ALA A 95 -16.83 -21.79 -14.82
C ALA A 95 -15.99 -21.45 -13.58
#